data_AF-A0A1H4GA44-F1
#
_entry.id   AF-A0A1H4GA44-F1
#
_cell.length_a   1.000
_cell.length_b   1.000
_cell.length_c   1.000
_cell.angle_alpha   90.00
_cell.angle_beta   90.00
_cell.angle_gamma   90.00
#
_symmetry.space_group_name_H-M   'P 1'
#
loop_
_entity.id
_entity.type
_entity.pdbx_description
1 polymer ?
#
loop_
_entity_poly.entity_id
_entity_poly.type
_entity_poly.pdbx_seq_one_letter_code
_entity_poly.pdbx_strand_id
1 'polypeptide(L)'
;MKYIKKALLICGLGGLLFSNIQAYATPVTGYSWGSRNITYQNNGSNNFYINIWTNARDEWNLSTDVFLKAGTNSKFTAGNKSDSGVTWDGLAEWTFSIITGNYSTMKTWVNTYYTTQSHYNTDNVEGIATHEFGHALGLDHAPYGNPTVMTPNTFERKSSGTLVDGRPNKSPTSWDINTVNVLYDNNFAKAQNQEPVLDVPENILQKAQITQKDLKINHYSWAIGYSTLEARAYDADLIVSGIVKNKLSPLIKNDGETEEAFHQSEVAIENVIKGEGSKGDTIILRQIGGETDTSIIYHENSTELQEGTEVLMYLKKIDDNVYIPINEDESIFIKQGVQSLKTGDSSFKNLYDNRLVTLDEASASIN
;
A
#
# COMPACT_ATOMS: atom_id res chain seq x y z
N MET A 1 -7.67 15.55 -67.94
CA MET A 1 -6.81 16.60 -68.53
C MET A 1 -6.71 17.74 -67.51
N LYS A 2 -5.55 17.88 -66.84
CA LYS A 2 -4.55 18.99 -67.00
C LYS A 2 -5.19 20.38 -66.86
N TYR A 3 -4.81 21.26 -65.92
CA TYR A 3 -3.49 21.75 -65.46
C TYR A 3 -3.61 22.22 -63.98
N ILE A 4 -2.73 21.95 -63.01
CA ILE A 4 -1.29 22.26 -62.77
C ILE A 4 -0.95 23.76 -62.55
N LYS A 5 -0.47 24.02 -61.32
CA LYS A 5 0.45 25.07 -60.79
C LYS A 5 -0.12 26.43 -60.34
N LYS A 6 -0.03 26.69 -59.03
CA LYS A 6 1.07 27.51 -58.45
C LYS A 6 1.32 27.13 -56.98
N ALA A 7 2.57 26.77 -56.72
CA ALA A 7 3.14 26.59 -55.40
C ALA A 7 3.45 27.97 -54.79
N LEU A 8 3.19 28.12 -53.49
CA LEU A 8 3.90 29.09 -52.66
C LEU A 8 4.52 28.33 -51.50
N LEU A 9 5.84 28.15 -51.62
CA LEU A 9 6.73 27.66 -50.59
C LEU A 9 7.02 28.85 -49.66
N ILE A 10 6.52 28.82 -48.44
CA ILE A 10 7.05 29.66 -47.36
C ILE A 10 7.72 28.71 -46.37
N CYS A 11 9.04 28.62 -46.51
CA CYS A 11 9.93 28.13 -45.46
C CYS A 11 9.90 29.16 -44.32
N GLY A 12 9.17 28.85 -43.25
CA GLY A 12 9.32 29.48 -41.94
C GLY A 12 9.83 28.45 -40.95
N LEU A 13 11.16 28.36 -40.81
CA LEU A 13 11.78 27.79 -39.62
C LEU A 13 11.30 28.58 -38.40
N GLY A 14 10.77 27.90 -37.38
CA GLY A 14 10.55 28.52 -36.07
C GLY A 14 9.41 27.87 -35.29
N GLY A 15 9.75 26.98 -34.36
CA GLY A 15 8.81 26.50 -33.35
C GLY A 15 8.86 25.00 -33.12
N LEU A 16 10.01 24.49 -32.64
CA LEU A 16 9.97 23.38 -31.69
C LEU A 16 9.18 23.86 -30.47
N LEU A 17 7.93 23.44 -30.34
CA LEU A 17 7.20 23.53 -29.08
C LEU A 17 6.65 22.15 -28.75
N PHE A 18 7.50 21.48 -27.98
CA PHE A 18 7.20 20.50 -26.95
C PHE A 18 5.91 19.69 -27.12
N SER A 19 6.11 18.42 -27.45
CA SER A 19 5.31 17.35 -26.88
C SER A 19 5.10 17.64 -25.39
N ASN A 20 3.89 18.05 -24.99
CA ASN A 20 3.43 17.87 -23.63
C ASN A 20 3.36 16.36 -23.40
N ILE A 21 4.49 15.77 -23.04
CA ILE A 21 4.51 14.50 -22.34
C ILE A 21 3.65 14.75 -21.12
N GLN A 22 2.50 14.07 -21.03
CA GLN A 22 1.73 14.02 -19.79
C GLN A 22 2.71 13.75 -18.67
N ALA A 23 2.91 14.74 -17.78
CA ALA A 23 3.54 14.49 -16.50
C ALA A 23 2.63 13.47 -15.83
N TYR A 24 3.05 12.21 -15.78
CA TYR A 24 2.37 11.21 -14.99
C TYR A 24 2.37 11.73 -13.56
N ALA A 25 1.18 11.99 -13.04
CA ALA A 25 0.96 12.50 -11.71
C ALA A 25 1.08 11.34 -10.72
N THR A 26 1.58 11.61 -9.50
CA THR A 26 1.42 10.64 -8.41
C THR A 26 -0.07 10.31 -8.26
N PRO A 27 -0.45 9.02 -8.14
CA PRO A 27 -1.85 8.62 -7.97
C PRO A 27 -2.51 9.31 -6.77
N VAL A 28 -3.85 9.38 -6.79
CA VAL A 28 -4.65 9.98 -5.70
C VAL A 28 -5.65 8.96 -5.18
N THR A 29 -5.91 8.99 -3.88
CA THR A 29 -6.86 8.09 -3.21
C THR A 29 -8.32 8.51 -3.45
N GLY A 30 -8.53 9.74 -3.92
CA GLY A 30 -9.87 10.34 -4.05
C GLY A 30 -10.37 11.01 -2.77
N TYR A 31 -9.59 10.97 -1.68
CA TYR A 31 -9.90 11.65 -0.42
C TYR A 31 -9.01 12.87 -0.19
N SER A 32 -9.52 13.85 0.56
CA SER A 32 -8.73 15.04 0.91
C SER A 32 -9.26 15.72 2.18
N TRP A 33 -8.56 16.77 2.61
CA TRP A 33 -9.12 17.71 3.57
C TRP A 33 -9.91 18.79 2.82
N GLY A 34 -11.05 19.21 3.34
CA GLY A 34 -11.82 20.32 2.76
C GLY A 34 -11.14 21.71 2.85
N SER A 35 -9.89 21.77 3.33
CA SER A 35 -9.08 22.98 3.47
C SER A 35 -7.61 22.63 3.29
N ARG A 36 -6.86 23.49 2.59
CA ARG A 36 -5.40 23.41 2.48
C ARG A 36 -4.66 23.79 3.76
N ASN A 37 -5.33 24.48 4.69
CA ASN A 37 -4.78 24.74 6.03
C ASN A 37 -5.18 23.58 6.94
N ILE A 38 -4.22 22.73 7.27
CA ILE A 38 -4.43 21.45 7.96
C ILE A 38 -3.69 21.53 9.30
N THR A 39 -4.39 21.20 10.38
CA THR A 39 -3.75 21.02 11.69
C THR A 39 -3.50 19.54 11.90
N TYR A 40 -2.35 19.14 12.44
CA TYR A 40 -2.10 17.77 12.90
C TYR A 40 -1.58 17.76 14.33
N GLN A 41 -1.81 16.67 15.02
CA GLN A 41 -1.26 16.41 16.35
C GLN A 41 -0.02 15.54 16.21
N ASN A 42 1.12 16.02 16.71
CA ASN A 42 2.37 15.27 16.71
C ASN A 42 2.54 14.54 18.06
N ASN A 43 2.28 13.24 18.05
CA ASN A 43 2.39 12.31 19.17
C ASN A 43 3.69 11.48 19.10
N GLY A 44 4.76 12.02 18.52
CA GLY A 44 6.07 11.38 18.57
C GLY A 44 6.50 11.09 20.02
N SER A 45 6.92 9.86 20.30
CA SER A 45 7.16 9.40 21.68
C SER A 45 8.43 9.98 22.32
N ASN A 46 9.30 10.59 21.52
CA ASN A 46 10.51 11.30 21.95
C ASN A 46 10.92 12.35 20.91
N ASN A 47 11.95 13.15 21.23
CA ASN A 47 12.42 14.23 20.35
C ASN A 47 12.82 13.76 18.94
N PHE A 48 13.34 12.53 18.79
CA PHE A 48 13.67 12.00 17.47
C PHE A 48 12.40 11.89 16.62
N TYR A 49 11.37 11.18 17.09
CA TYR A 49 10.13 11.01 16.32
C TYR A 49 9.31 12.30 16.19
N ILE A 50 9.35 13.19 17.18
CA ILE A 50 8.76 14.53 17.07
C ILE A 50 9.41 15.28 15.90
N ASN A 51 10.75 15.21 15.78
CA ASN A 51 11.48 15.87 14.70
C ASN A 51 11.21 15.22 13.34
N ILE A 52 11.14 13.88 13.26
CA ILE A 52 10.77 13.16 12.02
C ILE A 52 9.47 13.72 11.42
N TRP A 53 8.40 13.82 12.23
CA TRP A 53 7.11 14.36 11.76
C TRP A 53 7.13 15.88 11.53
N THR A 54 8.02 16.60 12.20
CA THR A 54 8.23 18.03 11.97
C THR A 54 8.91 18.26 10.62
N ASN A 55 9.88 17.43 10.27
CA ASN A 55 10.60 17.50 9.00
C ASN A 55 9.67 17.12 7.84
N ALA A 56 8.90 16.03 7.96
CA ALA A 56 7.88 15.65 6.97
C ALA A 56 6.88 16.79 6.70
N ARG A 57 6.38 17.46 7.75
CA ARG A 57 5.54 18.66 7.62
C ARG A 57 6.22 19.75 6.80
N ASP A 58 7.48 20.04 7.13
CA ASP A 58 8.23 21.13 6.51
C ASP A 58 8.51 20.86 5.04
N GLU A 59 8.84 19.62 4.66
CA GLU A 59 9.02 19.22 3.26
C GLU A 59 7.76 19.52 2.42
N TRP A 60 6.57 19.15 2.91
CA TRP A 60 5.31 19.45 2.21
C TRP A 60 4.99 20.94 2.20
N ASN A 61 5.13 21.65 3.33
CA ASN A 61 4.88 23.09 3.41
C ASN A 61 5.81 23.92 2.52
N LEU A 62 7.06 23.49 2.35
CA LEU A 62 8.05 24.18 1.51
C LEU A 62 7.80 23.94 0.01
N SER A 63 7.23 22.79 -0.32
CA SER A 63 7.15 22.31 -1.70
C SER A 63 5.79 22.55 -2.35
N THR A 64 4.74 22.81 -1.57
CA THR A 64 3.35 22.85 -2.04
C THR A 64 2.58 24.06 -1.51
N ASP A 65 1.34 24.22 -1.99
CA ASP A 65 0.41 25.27 -1.56
C ASP A 65 -0.41 24.89 -0.31
N VAL A 66 -0.19 23.70 0.26
CA VAL A 66 -0.81 23.31 1.54
C VAL A 66 -0.02 23.87 2.72
N PHE A 67 -0.71 24.05 3.84
CA PHE A 67 -0.13 24.55 5.08
C PHE A 67 -0.51 23.63 6.23
N LEU A 68 0.40 22.72 6.57
CA LEU A 68 0.34 21.85 7.73
C LEU A 68 0.92 22.55 8.95
N LYS A 69 0.22 22.48 10.07
CA LYS A 69 0.67 23.05 11.34
C LYS A 69 0.44 22.07 12.49
N ALA A 70 1.44 21.93 13.36
CA ALA A 70 1.27 21.17 14.60
C ALA A 70 0.30 21.89 15.56
N GLY A 71 -0.61 21.14 16.17
CA GLY A 71 -1.58 21.61 17.15
C GLY A 71 -2.03 20.47 18.08
N THR A 72 -3.03 20.75 18.90
CA THR A 72 -3.65 19.77 19.82
C THR A 72 -5.08 19.46 19.39
N ASN A 73 -5.58 18.27 19.74
CA ASN A 73 -6.96 17.83 19.47
C ASN A 73 -7.33 17.88 17.98
N SER A 74 -6.41 17.48 17.10
CA SER A 74 -6.69 17.42 15.67
C SER A 74 -7.34 16.09 15.28
N LYS A 75 -8.08 16.11 14.17
CA LYS A 75 -8.56 14.90 13.46
C LYS A 75 -7.44 14.17 12.72
N PHE A 76 -6.30 14.83 12.53
CA PHE A 76 -5.08 14.24 11.99
C PHE A 76 -4.07 14.05 13.11
N THR A 77 -3.72 12.81 13.41
CA THR A 77 -2.65 12.46 14.36
C THR A 77 -1.47 11.82 13.63
N ALA A 78 -0.26 12.17 14.02
CA ALA A 78 0.98 11.55 13.54
C ALA A 78 1.81 11.09 14.75
N GLY A 79 2.34 9.86 14.73
CA GLY A 79 3.08 9.33 15.87
C GLY A 79 3.93 8.12 15.53
N ASN A 80 4.30 7.34 16.53
CA ASN A 80 5.03 6.10 16.33
C ASN A 80 4.54 5.02 17.28
N LYS A 81 4.51 3.77 16.80
CA LYS A 81 4.14 2.58 17.58
C LYS A 81 5.11 1.44 17.30
N SER A 82 5.13 0.41 18.12
CA SER A 82 5.99 -0.76 17.93
C SER A 82 5.12 -1.99 17.68
N ASP A 83 5.17 -2.57 16.48
CA ASP A 83 4.51 -3.85 16.19
C ASP A 83 5.46 -4.75 15.38
N SER A 84 5.84 -5.89 15.95
CA SER A 84 6.69 -6.89 15.29
C SER A 84 5.89 -7.97 14.56
N GLY A 85 4.56 -7.99 14.73
CA GLY A 85 3.66 -9.00 14.15
C GLY A 85 3.08 -8.60 12.78
N VAL A 86 3.72 -7.67 12.09
CA VAL A 86 3.34 -7.09 10.79
C VAL A 86 4.56 -7.03 9.88
N THR A 87 4.44 -6.57 8.62
CA THR A 87 5.58 -6.37 7.70
C THR A 87 5.79 -4.92 7.26
N TRP A 88 5.01 -3.99 7.81
CA TRP A 88 5.05 -2.58 7.46
C TRP A 88 5.88 -1.75 8.44
N ASP A 89 6.53 -0.71 7.93
CA ASP A 89 7.31 0.27 8.68
C ASP A 89 6.65 1.65 8.78
N GLY A 90 5.63 1.89 7.97
CA GLY A 90 4.71 3.03 8.06
C GLY A 90 3.25 2.63 7.82
N LEU A 91 2.33 3.42 8.37
CA LEU A 91 0.89 3.20 8.26
C LEU A 91 0.17 4.54 8.19
N ALA A 92 -0.71 4.70 7.21
CA ALA A 92 -1.75 5.72 7.16
C ALA A 92 -3.13 5.05 7.31
N GLU A 93 -3.93 5.53 8.26
CA GLU A 93 -5.28 5.06 8.55
C GLU A 93 -6.24 6.25 8.48
N TRP A 94 -7.36 6.13 7.75
CA TRP A 94 -8.39 7.17 7.75
C TRP A 94 -9.81 6.67 7.69
N THR A 95 -10.71 7.54 8.12
CA THR A 95 -12.14 7.47 7.82
C THR A 95 -12.54 8.72 7.05
N PHE A 96 -13.66 8.67 6.34
CA PHE A 96 -14.08 9.78 5.48
C PHE A 96 -15.60 9.93 5.42
N SER A 97 -16.04 11.08 4.94
CA SER A 97 -17.43 11.33 4.58
C SER A 97 -17.68 10.81 3.16
N ILE A 98 -18.49 9.75 3.02
CA ILE A 98 -18.84 9.17 1.71
C ILE A 98 -19.44 10.21 0.76
N ILE A 99 -20.16 11.21 1.30
CA ILE A 99 -20.81 12.27 0.51
C ILE A 99 -19.80 13.26 -0.08
N THR A 100 -18.71 13.54 0.63
CA THR A 100 -17.80 14.64 0.25
C THR A 100 -16.39 14.17 -0.11
N GLY A 101 -16.04 12.91 0.15
CA GLY A 101 -14.66 12.42 0.06
C GLY A 101 -13.73 13.02 1.12
N ASN A 102 -14.22 13.88 2.01
CA ASN A 102 -13.37 14.55 3.00
C ASN A 102 -12.99 13.61 4.14
N TYR A 103 -11.73 13.70 4.58
CA TYR A 103 -11.27 13.01 5.78
C TYR A 103 -12.08 13.40 7.02
N SER A 104 -12.56 12.38 7.72
CA SER A 104 -13.21 12.50 9.04
C SER A 104 -12.17 12.36 10.14
N THR A 105 -11.26 11.40 10.00
CA THR A 105 -10.05 11.22 10.83
C THR A 105 -8.90 10.72 9.96
N MET A 106 -7.66 11.04 10.33
CA MET A 106 -6.44 10.55 9.71
C MET A 106 -5.42 10.24 10.81
N LYS A 107 -4.73 9.12 10.71
CA LYS A 107 -3.67 8.72 11.63
C LYS A 107 -2.49 8.20 10.83
N THR A 108 -1.29 8.71 11.12
CA THR A 108 -0.06 8.26 10.49
C THR A 108 0.92 7.76 11.54
N TRP A 109 1.56 6.63 11.27
CA TRP A 109 2.44 5.97 12.23
C TRP A 109 3.74 5.52 11.57
N VAL A 110 4.85 5.71 12.28
CA VAL A 110 6.11 5.02 12.02
C VAL A 110 6.23 3.82 12.96
N ASN A 111 6.63 2.66 12.44
CA ASN A 111 6.82 1.45 13.23
C ASN A 111 8.24 1.37 13.83
N THR A 112 8.36 1.62 15.13
CA THR A 112 9.66 1.65 15.80
C THR A 112 10.32 0.27 15.90
N TYR A 113 9.57 -0.82 15.73
CA TYR A 113 10.19 -2.15 15.64
C TYR A 113 11.12 -2.26 14.43
N TYR A 114 10.75 -1.65 13.30
CA TYR A 114 11.56 -1.64 12.09
C TYR A 114 12.59 -0.51 12.10
N THR A 115 12.18 0.71 12.39
CA THR A 115 13.03 1.89 12.24
C THR A 115 14.17 1.99 13.26
N THR A 116 14.22 1.09 14.25
CA THR A 116 15.35 0.96 15.19
C THR A 116 16.37 -0.10 14.76
N GLN A 117 16.11 -0.85 13.69
CA GLN A 117 17.04 -1.84 13.16
C GLN A 117 18.22 -1.16 12.46
N SER A 118 19.39 -1.82 12.49
CA SER A 118 20.67 -1.22 12.10
C SER A 118 20.80 -0.79 10.64
N HIS A 119 19.93 -1.27 9.75
CA HIS A 119 19.93 -0.90 8.34
C HIS A 119 19.05 0.32 8.03
N TYR A 120 18.23 0.78 8.97
CA TYR A 120 17.54 2.05 8.88
C TYR A 120 18.47 3.19 9.30
N ASN A 121 18.45 4.27 8.52
CA ASN A 121 19.04 5.56 8.88
C ASN A 121 17.96 6.65 9.02
N THR A 122 18.33 7.84 9.50
CA THR A 122 17.39 8.95 9.69
C THR A 122 16.62 9.29 8.43
N ASP A 123 17.29 9.37 7.26
CA ASP A 123 16.64 9.69 5.98
C ASP A 123 15.58 8.66 5.58
N ASN A 124 15.79 7.38 5.92
CA ASN A 124 14.76 6.36 5.71
C ASN A 124 13.52 6.66 6.55
N VAL A 125 13.70 7.01 7.83
CA VAL A 125 12.60 7.28 8.76
C VAL A 125 11.86 8.57 8.41
N GLU A 126 12.60 9.62 8.00
CA GLU A 126 12.01 10.86 7.47
C GLU A 126 11.23 10.62 6.18
N GLY A 127 11.74 9.76 5.30
CA GLY A 127 11.03 9.39 4.08
C GLY A 127 9.75 8.59 4.33
N ILE A 128 9.69 7.75 5.36
CA ILE A 128 8.44 7.10 5.78
C ILE A 128 7.44 8.15 6.25
N ALA A 129 7.84 9.03 7.17
CA ALA A 129 6.93 10.06 7.66
C ALA A 129 6.44 11.01 6.56
N THR A 130 7.31 11.35 5.60
CA THR A 130 6.95 12.17 4.44
C THR A 130 5.99 11.43 3.51
N HIS A 131 6.19 10.13 3.30
CA HIS A 131 5.26 9.25 2.57
C HIS A 131 3.89 9.20 3.24
N GLU A 132 3.82 8.94 4.55
CA GLU A 132 2.54 8.90 5.27
C GLU A 132 1.83 10.26 5.25
N PHE A 133 2.57 11.38 5.28
CA PHE A 133 1.98 12.71 5.08
C PHE A 133 1.44 12.90 3.66
N GLY A 134 2.03 12.26 2.64
CA GLY A 134 1.48 12.22 1.29
C GLY A 134 0.09 11.56 1.27
N HIS A 135 -0.09 10.44 1.97
CA HIS A 135 -1.43 9.86 2.17
C HIS A 135 -2.36 10.81 2.91
N ALA A 136 -1.89 11.48 3.97
CA ALA A 136 -2.66 12.52 4.67
C ALA A 136 -3.05 13.72 3.78
N LEU A 137 -2.42 13.89 2.64
CA LEU A 137 -2.71 14.90 1.62
C LEU A 137 -3.44 14.33 0.40
N GLY A 138 -3.93 13.09 0.44
CA GLY A 138 -4.74 12.51 -0.63
C GLY A 138 -3.96 11.79 -1.74
N LEU A 139 -2.65 11.62 -1.59
CA LEU A 139 -1.86 10.82 -2.53
C LEU A 139 -1.99 9.33 -2.24
N ASP A 140 -2.01 8.54 -3.30
CA ASP A 140 -2.01 7.09 -3.27
C ASP A 140 -0.61 6.54 -3.62
N HIS A 141 -0.39 5.26 -3.35
CA HIS A 141 0.82 4.56 -3.72
C HIS A 141 1.10 4.68 -5.21
N ALA A 142 2.36 4.94 -5.53
CA ALA A 142 2.84 4.92 -6.89
C ALA A 142 3.62 3.64 -7.18
N PRO A 143 3.53 3.10 -8.40
CA PRO A 143 4.35 1.97 -8.83
C PRO A 143 5.84 2.20 -8.60
N TYR A 144 6.55 1.12 -8.28
CA TYR A 144 7.99 1.13 -8.09
C TYR A 144 8.73 1.70 -9.32
N GLY A 145 9.77 2.51 -9.07
CA GLY A 145 10.57 3.16 -10.11
C GLY A 145 10.06 4.54 -10.54
N ASN A 146 8.86 4.95 -10.11
CA ASN A 146 8.39 6.31 -10.32
C ASN A 146 9.17 7.32 -9.45
N PRO A 147 9.42 8.55 -9.94
CA PRO A 147 10.11 9.58 -9.18
C PRO A 147 9.14 10.23 -8.21
N THR A 148 8.84 9.57 -7.10
CA THR A 148 7.86 10.00 -6.08
C THR A 148 8.25 9.49 -4.70
N VAL A 149 7.85 10.20 -3.65
CA VAL A 149 7.95 9.72 -2.25
C VAL A 149 6.91 8.62 -1.95
N MET A 150 5.85 8.51 -2.77
CA MET A 150 4.72 7.58 -2.59
C MET A 150 5.01 6.14 -3.04
N THR A 151 6.28 5.76 -3.25
CA THR A 151 6.62 4.35 -3.42
C THR A 151 6.36 3.58 -2.11
N PRO A 152 5.60 2.46 -2.13
CA PRO A 152 5.13 1.79 -0.91
C PRO A 152 6.24 1.11 -0.11
N ASN A 153 7.42 0.84 -0.70
CA ASN A 153 8.46 0.03 -0.07
C ASN A 153 9.64 0.88 0.37
N THR A 154 10.03 0.85 1.64
CA THR A 154 11.23 1.57 2.12
C THR A 154 12.50 0.94 1.58
N PHE A 155 12.61 -0.39 1.65
CA PHE A 155 13.72 -1.16 1.08
C PHE A 155 13.21 -2.11 -0.01
N GLU A 156 14.13 -2.60 -0.84
CA GLU A 156 13.87 -3.65 -1.82
C GLU A 156 14.85 -4.79 -1.60
N ARG A 157 14.32 -6.02 -1.49
CA ARG A 157 15.14 -7.24 -1.42
C ARG A 157 15.53 -7.68 -2.82
N LYS A 158 16.82 -7.88 -3.06
CA LYS A 158 17.32 -8.54 -4.27
C LYS A 158 17.37 -10.05 -4.08
N SER A 159 17.32 -10.79 -5.18
CA SER A 159 17.45 -12.25 -5.20
C SER A 159 18.75 -12.75 -4.54
N SER A 160 19.79 -11.91 -4.50
CA SER A 160 21.05 -12.17 -3.78
C SER A 160 20.94 -12.11 -2.25
N GLY A 161 19.76 -11.77 -1.71
CA GLY A 161 19.58 -11.47 -0.29
C GLY A 161 19.99 -10.05 0.10
N THR A 162 20.49 -9.23 -0.81
CA THR A 162 20.90 -7.84 -0.50
C THR A 162 19.69 -6.92 -0.36
N LEU A 163 19.70 -6.06 0.67
CA LEU A 163 18.76 -4.93 0.77
C LEU A 163 19.33 -3.70 0.05
N VAL A 164 18.50 -3.06 -0.74
CA VAL A 164 18.79 -1.74 -1.34
C VAL A 164 17.66 -0.77 -1.01
N ASP A 165 17.89 0.53 -1.22
CA ASP A 165 16.84 1.53 -1.03
C ASP A 165 15.70 1.30 -2.02
N GLY A 166 14.49 1.06 -1.49
CA GLY A 166 13.27 0.85 -2.24
C GLY A 166 12.53 2.15 -2.55
N ARG A 167 12.75 3.18 -1.72
CA ARG A 167 12.15 4.52 -1.86
C ARG A 167 13.25 5.56 -2.03
N PRO A 168 13.87 5.71 -3.21
CA PRO A 168 14.99 6.63 -3.38
C PRO A 168 14.63 8.10 -3.14
N ASN A 169 13.36 8.50 -3.29
CA ASN A 169 12.90 9.85 -2.98
C ASN A 169 12.35 9.91 -1.56
N LYS A 170 13.03 10.59 -0.65
CA LYS A 170 12.59 10.78 0.74
C LYS A 170 11.80 12.09 0.94
N SER A 171 11.79 12.96 -0.06
CA SER A 171 11.08 14.24 -0.11
C SER A 171 10.09 14.28 -1.28
N PRO A 172 9.04 15.12 -1.22
CA PRO A 172 8.11 15.31 -2.33
C PRO A 172 8.84 15.73 -3.60
N THR A 173 8.54 15.05 -4.69
CA THR A 173 9.08 15.35 -6.01
C THR A 173 8.14 16.25 -6.81
N SER A 174 8.55 16.66 -8.01
CA SER A 174 7.65 17.39 -8.92
C SER A 174 6.33 16.65 -9.23
N TRP A 175 6.32 15.31 -9.19
CA TRP A 175 5.09 14.54 -9.40
C TRP A 175 4.13 14.74 -8.23
N ASP A 176 4.65 14.57 -7.01
CA ASP A 176 3.90 14.72 -5.77
C ASP A 176 3.37 16.14 -5.59
N ILE A 177 4.25 17.13 -5.80
CA ILE A 177 3.97 18.56 -5.64
C ILE A 177 2.84 18.99 -6.57
N ASN A 178 2.95 18.64 -7.86
CA ASN A 178 1.96 19.03 -8.84
C ASN A 178 0.59 18.40 -8.52
N THR A 179 0.56 17.12 -8.12
CA THR A 179 -0.68 16.46 -7.73
C THR A 179 -1.33 17.14 -6.53
N VAL A 180 -0.58 17.38 -5.45
CA VAL A 180 -1.11 18.03 -4.24
C VAL A 180 -1.61 19.45 -4.54
N ASN A 181 -0.85 20.24 -5.30
CA ASN A 181 -1.29 21.60 -5.65
C ASN A 181 -2.58 21.61 -6.48
N VAL A 182 -2.75 20.64 -7.40
CA VAL A 182 -4.00 20.49 -8.15
C VAL A 182 -5.14 20.09 -7.23
N LEU A 183 -4.93 19.12 -6.33
CA LEU A 183 -5.95 18.63 -5.41
C LEU A 183 -6.48 19.74 -4.48
N TYR A 184 -5.61 20.65 -4.05
CA TYR A 184 -5.94 21.74 -3.14
C TYR A 184 -6.12 23.11 -3.82
N ASP A 185 -6.14 23.17 -5.16
CA ASP A 185 -6.54 24.38 -5.87
C ASP A 185 -8.06 24.58 -5.77
N ASN A 186 -8.46 25.77 -5.32
CA ASN A 186 -9.85 26.18 -5.13
C ASN A 186 -10.71 26.11 -6.41
N ASN A 187 -10.09 26.01 -7.59
CA ASN A 187 -10.80 25.84 -8.86
C ASN A 187 -11.05 24.36 -9.22
N PHE A 188 -10.20 23.43 -8.78
CA PHE A 188 -10.37 21.99 -9.03
C PHE A 188 -11.43 21.39 -8.10
N ALA A 189 -11.44 21.79 -6.82
CA ALA A 189 -12.47 21.43 -5.85
C ALA A 189 -13.90 21.88 -6.25
N LYS A 190 -14.02 22.87 -7.14
CA LYS A 190 -15.31 23.30 -7.73
C LYS A 190 -15.70 22.54 -9.00
N ALA A 191 -14.74 21.89 -9.67
CA ALA A 191 -14.95 21.14 -10.91
C ALA A 191 -15.36 19.68 -10.65
N GLN A 192 -15.04 19.12 -9.48
CA GLN A 192 -15.54 17.83 -9.01
C GLN A 192 -17.01 17.89 -8.53
N ASN A 193 -17.92 18.45 -9.35
CA ASN A 193 -19.37 18.19 -9.21
C ASN A 193 -19.75 16.74 -9.64
N GLN A 194 -18.77 15.84 -9.64
CA GLN A 194 -18.92 14.41 -9.86
C GLN A 194 -18.50 13.74 -8.56
N GLU A 195 -19.29 12.76 -8.09
CA GLU A 195 -18.99 11.94 -6.92
C GLU A 195 -17.51 11.53 -6.91
N PRO A 196 -16.83 11.55 -5.75
CA PRO A 196 -15.42 11.18 -5.67
C PRO A 196 -15.24 9.75 -6.16
N VAL A 197 -14.24 9.50 -7.01
CA VAL A 197 -13.86 8.13 -7.41
C VAL A 197 -13.11 7.54 -6.23
N LEU A 198 -13.82 6.75 -5.43
CA LEU A 198 -13.25 6.07 -4.27
C LEU A 198 -12.55 4.80 -4.72
N ASP A 199 -11.38 4.55 -4.14
CA ASP A 199 -10.58 3.32 -4.28
C ASP A 199 -11.20 2.10 -3.55
N VAL A 200 -12.42 2.24 -2.99
CA VAL A 200 -13.10 1.18 -2.26
C VAL A 200 -14.16 0.49 -3.12
N PRO A 201 -14.20 -0.86 -3.15
CA PRO A 201 -15.24 -1.60 -3.84
C PRO A 201 -16.65 -1.24 -3.36
N GLU A 202 -17.58 -1.08 -4.31
CA GLU A 202 -18.98 -0.68 -4.06
C GLU A 202 -19.69 -1.58 -3.03
N ASN A 203 -19.40 -2.89 -3.01
CA ASN A 203 -19.97 -3.81 -2.04
C ASN A 203 -19.51 -3.52 -0.60
N ILE A 204 -18.30 -3.00 -0.40
CA ILE A 204 -17.79 -2.60 0.90
C ILE A 204 -18.42 -1.28 1.35
N LEU A 205 -18.56 -0.32 0.44
CA LEU A 205 -19.27 0.94 0.68
C LEU A 205 -20.73 0.69 1.10
N GLN A 206 -21.45 -0.14 0.35
CA GLN A 206 -22.83 -0.52 0.66
C GLN A 206 -22.92 -1.23 2.02
N LYS A 207 -21.96 -2.12 2.32
CA LYS A 207 -21.92 -2.81 3.60
C LYS A 207 -21.78 -1.81 4.75
N ALA A 208 -20.85 -0.86 4.67
CA ALA A 208 -20.67 0.18 5.69
C ALA A 208 -21.93 1.01 5.91
N GLN A 209 -22.61 1.41 4.83
CA GLN A 209 -23.87 2.16 4.89
C GLN A 209 -25.00 1.37 5.57
N ILE A 210 -25.16 0.09 5.20
CA ILE A 210 -26.22 -0.78 5.74
C ILE A 210 -26.00 -1.06 7.23
N THR A 211 -24.75 -1.35 7.62
CA THR A 211 -24.40 -1.65 9.01
C THR A 211 -24.24 -0.41 9.87
N GLN A 212 -24.20 0.78 9.27
CA GLN A 212 -23.90 2.06 9.93
C GLN A 212 -22.56 2.04 10.67
N LYS A 213 -21.60 1.30 10.14
CA LYS A 213 -20.23 1.23 10.66
C LYS A 213 -19.34 2.22 9.92
N ASP A 214 -18.33 2.72 10.61
CA ASP A 214 -17.30 3.54 9.97
C ASP A 214 -16.52 2.68 8.98
N LEU A 215 -16.28 3.21 7.78
CA LEU A 215 -15.34 2.61 6.85
C LEU A 215 -13.96 3.19 7.09
N LYS A 216 -13.02 2.33 7.46
CA LYS A 216 -11.65 2.68 7.76
C LYS A 216 -10.72 2.08 6.71
N ILE A 217 -9.91 2.95 6.11
CA ILE A 217 -8.97 2.61 5.05
C ILE A 217 -7.56 2.62 5.63
N ASN A 218 -6.78 1.58 5.32
CA ASN A 218 -5.39 1.45 5.74
C ASN A 218 -4.46 1.36 4.53
N HIS A 219 -3.46 2.22 4.47
CA HIS A 219 -2.33 2.14 3.55
C HIS A 219 -1.06 1.87 4.35
N TYR A 220 -0.26 0.93 3.87
CA TYR A 220 0.94 0.47 4.55
C TYR A 220 2.17 0.78 3.71
N SER A 221 3.14 1.46 4.31
CA SER A 221 4.52 1.45 3.83
C SER A 221 5.16 0.13 4.25
N TRP A 222 5.48 -0.73 3.29
CA TRP A 222 6.15 -1.99 3.56
C TRP A 222 7.62 -1.76 3.90
N ALA A 223 8.10 -2.44 4.94
CA ALA A 223 9.52 -2.37 5.32
C ALA A 223 10.43 -2.85 4.17
N ILE A 224 9.99 -3.89 3.45
CA ILE A 224 10.74 -4.53 2.37
C ILE A 224 9.79 -4.90 1.23
N GLY A 225 10.12 -4.49 0.01
CA GLY A 225 9.51 -4.90 -1.24
C GLY A 225 10.22 -6.07 -1.91
N TYR A 226 9.49 -6.78 -2.78
CA TYR A 226 9.97 -8.00 -3.44
C TYR A 226 9.59 -8.05 -4.93
N SER A 227 10.55 -7.74 -5.80
CA SER A 227 10.38 -7.82 -7.27
C SER A 227 10.51 -9.22 -7.88
N THR A 228 10.98 -10.21 -7.11
CA THR A 228 11.21 -11.59 -7.60
C THR A 228 10.77 -12.64 -6.59
N LEU A 229 10.50 -13.86 -7.07
CA LEU A 229 10.15 -14.99 -6.20
C LEU A 229 11.32 -15.35 -5.29
N GLU A 230 12.55 -15.26 -5.77
CA GLU A 230 13.78 -15.55 -5.04
C GLU A 230 13.97 -14.58 -3.87
N ALA A 231 13.78 -13.28 -4.14
CA ALA A 231 13.82 -12.25 -3.10
C ALA A 231 12.79 -12.51 -2.01
N ARG A 232 11.56 -12.87 -2.40
CA ARG A 232 10.47 -13.19 -1.45
C ARG A 232 10.74 -14.49 -0.70
N ALA A 233 11.25 -15.51 -1.40
CA ALA A 233 11.64 -16.78 -0.82
C ALA A 233 12.71 -16.60 0.25
N TYR A 234 13.64 -15.66 0.06
CA TYR A 234 14.71 -15.36 1.00
C TYR A 234 14.16 -15.03 2.41
N ASP A 235 13.18 -14.12 2.49
CA ASP A 235 12.64 -13.62 3.76
C ASP A 235 11.45 -14.44 4.32
N ALA A 236 10.84 -15.30 3.49
CA ALA A 236 9.77 -16.20 3.92
C ALA A 236 10.25 -17.23 4.95
N ASP A 237 9.49 -17.41 6.02
CA ASP A 237 9.72 -18.46 7.01
C ASP A 237 9.09 -19.79 6.56
N LEU A 238 8.00 -19.71 5.81
CA LEU A 238 7.28 -20.85 5.25
C LEU A 238 6.82 -20.54 3.82
N ILE A 239 7.05 -21.47 2.89
CA ILE A 239 6.49 -21.44 1.53
C ILE A 239 5.73 -22.75 1.33
N VAL A 240 4.43 -22.66 1.09
CA VAL A 240 3.54 -23.82 1.02
C VAL A 240 2.50 -23.66 -0.08
N SER A 241 2.05 -24.79 -0.61
CA SER A 241 0.74 -24.85 -1.26
C SER A 241 -0.25 -25.58 -0.34
N GLY A 242 -1.51 -25.19 -0.40
CA GLY A 242 -2.54 -25.77 0.46
C GLY A 242 -3.95 -25.39 0.06
N ILE A 243 -4.91 -25.82 0.87
CA ILE A 243 -6.34 -25.52 0.70
C ILE A 243 -6.84 -24.79 1.94
N VAL A 244 -7.52 -23.67 1.71
CA VAL A 244 -8.23 -22.93 2.75
C VAL A 244 -9.39 -23.78 3.27
N LYS A 245 -9.42 -24.09 4.56
CA LYS A 245 -10.38 -25.01 5.19
C LYS A 245 -11.52 -24.28 5.88
N ASN A 246 -11.23 -23.60 6.97
CA ASN A 246 -12.25 -23.00 7.82
C ASN A 246 -11.95 -21.51 7.96
N LYS A 247 -12.99 -20.68 7.87
CA LYS A 247 -12.91 -19.31 8.36
C LYS A 247 -13.04 -19.33 9.88
N LEU A 248 -12.10 -18.68 10.55
CA LEU A 248 -12.12 -18.49 12.00
C LEU A 248 -12.71 -17.13 12.33
N SER A 249 -13.04 -16.92 13.61
CA SER A 249 -13.45 -15.61 14.09
C SER A 249 -12.37 -14.57 13.80
N PRO A 250 -12.72 -13.35 13.34
CA PRO A 250 -11.75 -12.29 13.13
C PRO A 250 -10.95 -12.00 14.41
N LEU A 251 -9.67 -11.70 14.25
CA LEU A 251 -8.87 -11.16 15.34
C LEU A 251 -9.00 -9.64 15.32
N ILE A 252 -9.41 -9.07 16.44
CA ILE A 252 -9.48 -7.62 16.62
C ILE A 252 -8.36 -7.21 17.58
N LYS A 253 -7.54 -6.24 17.16
CA LYS A 253 -6.56 -5.58 18.02
C LYS A 253 -6.97 -4.12 18.22
N ASN A 254 -6.88 -3.65 19.45
CA ASN A 254 -7.09 -2.25 19.77
C ASN A 254 -6.05 -1.84 20.81
N ASP A 255 -5.15 -0.92 20.45
CA ASP A 255 -4.09 -0.40 21.32
C ASP A 255 -4.45 0.97 21.92
N GLY A 256 -5.71 1.39 21.78
CA GLY A 256 -6.22 2.70 22.21
C GLY A 256 -6.04 3.80 21.16
N GLU A 257 -5.09 3.63 20.23
CA GLU A 257 -4.77 4.61 19.19
C GLU A 257 -5.18 4.12 17.80
N THR A 258 -5.13 2.83 17.55
CA THR A 258 -5.52 2.17 16.31
C THR A 258 -6.41 0.98 16.61
N GLU A 259 -7.34 0.72 15.71
CA GLU A 259 -8.21 -0.45 15.75
C GLU A 259 -7.97 -1.20 14.45
N GLU A 260 -7.48 -2.43 14.57
CA GLU A 260 -7.12 -3.31 13.47
C GLU A 260 -8.00 -4.56 13.54
N ALA A 261 -8.39 -5.07 12.36
CA ALA A 261 -9.06 -6.35 12.23
C ALA A 261 -8.28 -7.22 11.25
N PHE A 262 -8.28 -8.52 11.52
CA PHE A 262 -7.67 -9.52 10.65
C PHE A 262 -8.67 -10.64 10.36
N HIS A 263 -8.82 -10.96 9.07
CA HIS A 263 -9.43 -12.20 8.65
C HIS A 263 -8.54 -13.36 9.09
N GLN A 264 -9.16 -14.41 9.62
CA GLN A 264 -8.46 -15.61 10.06
C GLN A 264 -8.98 -16.82 9.31
N SER A 265 -8.07 -17.63 8.79
CA SER A 265 -8.41 -18.87 8.11
C SER A 265 -7.46 -20.00 8.47
N GLU A 266 -7.98 -21.21 8.56
CA GLU A 266 -7.16 -22.42 8.61
C GLU A 266 -6.76 -22.81 7.19
N VAL A 267 -5.49 -23.13 6.98
CA VAL A 267 -4.98 -23.64 5.70
C VAL A 267 -4.36 -25.01 5.95
N ALA A 268 -4.90 -26.03 5.28
CA ALA A 268 -4.33 -27.36 5.28
C ALA A 268 -3.21 -27.44 4.24
N ILE A 269 -2.00 -27.77 4.69
CA ILE A 269 -0.80 -27.84 3.84
C ILE A 269 -0.86 -29.09 2.97
N GLU A 270 -0.69 -28.91 1.67
CA GLU A 270 -0.56 -29.99 0.70
C GLU A 270 0.89 -30.26 0.30
N ASN A 271 1.66 -29.19 0.11
CA ASN A 271 3.08 -29.25 -0.22
C ASN A 271 3.85 -28.19 0.58
N VAL A 272 5.04 -28.56 1.03
CA VAL A 272 5.99 -27.66 1.69
C VAL A 272 7.17 -27.47 0.75
N ILE A 273 7.43 -26.21 0.40
CA ILE A 273 8.53 -25.81 -0.49
C ILE A 273 9.72 -25.31 0.35
N LYS A 274 9.44 -24.56 1.42
CA LYS A 274 10.43 -24.05 2.38
C LYS A 274 9.80 -23.98 3.77
N GLY A 275 10.58 -24.19 4.83
CA GLY A 275 10.18 -23.93 6.22
C GLY A 275 9.80 -25.19 6.99
N GLU A 276 9.44 -24.99 8.26
CA GLU A 276 9.00 -26.07 9.16
C GLU A 276 7.48 -26.29 9.02
N GLY A 277 7.12 -27.43 8.43
CA GLY A 277 5.76 -27.89 8.26
C GLY A 277 5.74 -29.23 7.53
N SER A 278 4.62 -29.94 7.57
CA SER A 278 4.42 -31.21 6.88
C SER A 278 3.10 -31.21 6.12
N LYS A 279 3.03 -32.05 5.09
CA LYS A 279 1.77 -32.33 4.41
C LYS A 279 0.73 -32.84 5.41
N GLY A 280 -0.46 -32.24 5.39
CA GLY A 280 -1.55 -32.53 6.29
C GLY A 280 -1.58 -31.66 7.55
N ASP A 281 -0.50 -30.92 7.84
CA ASP A 281 -0.50 -29.93 8.92
C ASP A 281 -1.48 -28.80 8.58
N THR A 282 -1.98 -28.13 9.62
CA THR A 282 -2.84 -26.96 9.49
C THR A 282 -2.15 -25.76 10.11
N ILE A 283 -2.16 -24.64 9.39
CA ILE A 283 -1.70 -23.35 9.87
C ILE A 283 -2.86 -22.36 9.98
N ILE A 284 -2.71 -21.37 10.85
CA ILE A 284 -3.60 -20.22 10.91
C ILE A 284 -2.98 -19.10 10.08
N LEU A 285 -3.67 -18.72 9.01
CA LEU A 285 -3.35 -17.55 8.21
C LEU A 285 -4.12 -16.34 8.75
N ARG A 286 -3.43 -15.22 8.93
CA ARG A 286 -4.03 -13.91 9.22
C ARG A 286 -3.80 -12.98 8.05
N GLN A 287 -4.87 -12.39 7.53
CA GLN A 287 -4.84 -11.37 6.47
C GLN A 287 -5.43 -10.08 7.01
N ILE A 288 -4.89 -8.94 6.59
CA ILE A 288 -5.40 -7.63 7.01
C ILE A 288 -6.84 -7.43 6.51
N GLY A 289 -7.68 -6.86 7.36
CA GLY A 289 -9.06 -6.52 7.03
C GLY A 289 -10.06 -7.27 7.89
N GLY A 290 -11.31 -6.84 7.80
CA GLY A 290 -12.40 -7.46 8.54
C GLY A 290 -13.35 -6.42 9.11
N GLU A 291 -14.06 -6.81 10.15
CA GLU A 291 -15.12 -6.00 10.74
C GLU A 291 -15.03 -6.06 12.26
N THR A 292 -15.09 -4.90 12.89
CA THR A 292 -15.21 -4.74 14.35
C THR A 292 -16.63 -4.35 14.69
N ASP A 293 -16.92 -4.10 15.97
CA ASP A 293 -18.25 -3.65 16.39
C ASP A 293 -18.61 -2.26 15.81
N THR A 294 -17.60 -1.43 15.54
CA THR A 294 -17.78 -0.03 15.09
C THR A 294 -17.33 0.23 13.67
N SER A 295 -16.44 -0.61 13.13
CA SER A 295 -15.71 -0.29 11.90
C SER A 295 -15.66 -1.46 10.92
N ILE A 296 -15.60 -1.16 9.62
CA ILE A 296 -15.13 -2.07 8.58
C ILE A 296 -13.71 -1.63 8.22
N ILE A 297 -12.76 -2.55 8.35
CA ILE A 297 -11.35 -2.32 8.05
C ILE A 297 -11.06 -2.80 6.63
N TYR A 298 -10.63 -1.89 5.78
CA TYR A 298 -10.33 -2.15 4.38
C TYR A 298 -8.86 -1.83 4.05
N HIS A 299 -8.24 -2.73 3.30
CA HIS A 299 -6.94 -2.55 2.69
C HIS A 299 -7.03 -3.00 1.23
N GLU A 300 -6.54 -2.17 0.30
CA GLU A 300 -6.65 -2.39 -1.15
C GLU A 300 -5.95 -3.66 -1.64
N ASN A 301 -4.84 -4.06 -1.00
CA ASN A 301 -4.02 -5.19 -1.42
C ASN A 301 -4.16 -6.39 -0.48
N SER A 302 -5.30 -6.54 0.21
CA SER A 302 -5.63 -7.77 0.93
C SER A 302 -6.98 -8.32 0.51
N THR A 303 -6.95 -9.51 -0.09
CA THR A 303 -8.12 -10.24 -0.53
C THR A 303 -8.44 -11.36 0.45
N GLU A 304 -9.58 -11.28 1.14
CA GLU A 304 -10.04 -12.37 2.02
C GLU A 304 -10.15 -13.69 1.25
N LEU A 305 -9.36 -14.69 1.67
CA LEU A 305 -9.41 -16.01 1.09
C LEU A 305 -10.70 -16.75 1.44
N GLN A 306 -11.27 -17.43 0.45
CA GLN A 306 -12.51 -18.19 0.61
C GLN A 306 -12.22 -19.67 0.86
N GLU A 307 -13.08 -20.34 1.64
CA GLU A 307 -13.01 -21.78 1.87
C GLU A 307 -12.98 -22.56 0.55
N GLY A 308 -12.14 -23.60 0.49
CA GLY A 308 -11.91 -24.42 -0.70
C GLY A 308 -10.93 -23.82 -1.70
N THR A 309 -10.46 -22.59 -1.50
CA THR A 309 -9.45 -21.98 -2.38
C THR A 309 -8.13 -22.72 -2.25
N GLU A 310 -7.59 -23.19 -3.38
CA GLU A 310 -6.24 -23.74 -3.45
C GLU A 310 -5.23 -22.60 -3.64
N VAL A 311 -4.23 -22.55 -2.77
CA VAL A 311 -3.28 -21.43 -2.69
C VAL A 311 -1.83 -21.90 -2.72
N LEU A 312 -0.95 -21.02 -3.21
CA LEU A 312 0.50 -21.03 -2.99
C LEU A 312 0.84 -19.72 -2.26
N MET A 313 1.61 -19.80 -1.18
CA MET A 313 1.86 -18.64 -0.32
C MET A 313 3.31 -18.55 0.15
N TYR A 314 3.78 -17.31 0.31
CA TYR A 314 5.05 -16.95 0.95
C TYR A 314 4.74 -16.24 2.27
N LEU A 315 5.13 -16.86 3.38
CA LEU A 315 4.59 -16.51 4.69
C LEU A 315 5.66 -16.11 5.68
N LYS A 316 5.32 -15.17 6.56
CA LYS A 316 6.09 -14.81 7.76
C LYS A 316 5.44 -15.44 8.99
N LYS A 317 6.24 -16.09 9.83
CA LYS A 317 5.76 -16.65 11.10
C LYS A 317 5.71 -15.53 12.14
N ILE A 318 4.56 -15.40 12.81
CA ILE A 318 4.38 -14.40 13.89
C ILE A 318 4.08 -15.03 15.25
N ASP A 319 3.65 -16.29 15.28
CA ASP A 319 3.42 -17.08 16.49
C ASP A 319 3.46 -18.58 16.14
N ASP A 320 3.28 -19.46 17.12
CA ASP A 320 3.19 -20.90 16.91
C ASP A 320 2.01 -21.25 16.00
N ASN A 321 2.34 -21.80 14.83
CA ASN A 321 1.41 -22.12 13.74
C ASN A 321 0.58 -20.94 13.21
N VAL A 322 0.97 -19.70 13.51
CA VAL A 322 0.32 -18.50 12.99
C VAL A 322 1.24 -17.76 12.04
N TYR A 323 0.71 -17.49 10.85
CA TYR A 323 1.42 -16.86 9.76
C TYR A 323 0.64 -15.69 9.18
N ILE A 324 1.37 -14.74 8.61
CA ILE A 324 0.85 -13.68 7.76
C ILE A 324 1.46 -13.81 6.37
N PRO A 325 0.73 -13.45 5.30
CA PRO A 325 1.33 -13.26 3.99
C PRO A 325 2.32 -12.10 4.02
N ILE A 326 3.47 -12.26 3.36
CA ILE A 326 4.42 -11.15 3.22
C ILE A 326 3.79 -10.10 2.28
N ASN A 327 3.52 -8.90 2.78
CA ASN A 327 2.89 -7.81 1.99
C ASN A 327 1.57 -8.24 1.34
N GLU A 328 0.77 -9.03 2.08
CA GLU A 328 -0.59 -9.42 1.69
C GLU A 328 -0.68 -10.09 0.30
N ASP A 329 -1.45 -9.53 -0.64
CA ASP A 329 -1.74 -10.14 -1.94
C ASP A 329 -0.47 -10.32 -2.81
N GLU A 330 0.63 -9.61 -2.53
CA GLU A 330 1.91 -9.83 -3.20
C GLU A 330 2.42 -11.26 -3.03
N SER A 331 2.09 -11.91 -1.91
CA SER A 331 2.61 -13.23 -1.53
C SER A 331 1.58 -14.35 -1.59
N ILE A 332 0.39 -14.08 -2.10
CA ILE A 332 -0.68 -15.07 -2.24
C ILE A 332 -0.96 -15.32 -3.72
N PHE A 333 -1.01 -16.60 -4.08
CA PHE A 333 -1.31 -17.04 -5.43
C PHE A 333 -2.45 -18.06 -5.39
N ILE A 334 -3.46 -17.89 -6.25
CA ILE A 334 -4.63 -18.78 -6.34
C ILE A 334 -4.49 -19.71 -7.54
N LYS A 335 -4.67 -21.01 -7.31
CA LYS A 335 -4.62 -22.02 -8.39
C LYS A 335 -5.62 -21.71 -9.48
N GLN A 336 -5.18 -21.76 -10.73
CA GLN A 336 -6.03 -21.59 -11.90
C GLN A 336 -6.56 -22.95 -12.38
N GLY A 337 -7.80 -22.95 -12.90
CA GLY A 337 -8.34 -24.10 -13.59
C GLY A 337 -7.54 -24.45 -14.85
N VAL A 338 -7.56 -25.73 -15.23
CA VAL A 338 -6.73 -26.38 -16.28
C VAL A 338 -6.87 -25.76 -17.69
N GLN A 339 -7.79 -24.81 -17.93
CA GLN A 339 -8.05 -24.25 -19.25
C GLN A 339 -7.02 -23.24 -19.77
N SER A 340 -6.04 -22.80 -18.97
CA SER A 340 -5.22 -21.62 -19.32
C SER A 340 -3.85 -21.90 -19.94
N LEU A 341 -3.31 -23.13 -19.94
CA LEU A 341 -1.95 -23.39 -20.45
C LEU A 341 -1.85 -24.67 -21.28
N LYS A 342 -0.98 -24.63 -22.31
CA LYS A 342 -0.68 -25.75 -23.23
C LYS A 342 0.20 -26.84 -22.60
N THR A 343 0.65 -26.63 -21.37
CA THR A 343 1.45 -27.56 -20.57
C THR A 343 0.57 -27.99 -19.40
N GLY A 344 0.35 -29.29 -19.21
CA GLY A 344 -0.62 -29.84 -18.24
C GLY A 344 -0.29 -29.60 -16.76
N ASP A 345 0.51 -28.58 -16.43
CA ASP A 345 0.93 -28.22 -15.08
C ASP A 345 -0.05 -27.23 -14.46
N SER A 346 -0.40 -27.44 -13.19
CA SER A 346 -1.23 -26.49 -12.44
C SER A 346 -0.45 -25.21 -12.15
N SER A 347 -0.93 -24.09 -12.68
CA SER A 347 -0.39 -22.75 -12.38
C SER A 347 -1.21 -22.05 -11.30
N PHE A 348 -0.56 -21.19 -10.53
CA PHE A 348 -1.13 -20.30 -9.53
C PHE A 348 -0.99 -18.85 -10.01
N LYS A 349 -2.06 -18.08 -9.91
CA LYS A 349 -2.12 -16.67 -10.29
C LYS A 349 -1.94 -15.79 -9.07
N ASN A 350 -0.96 -14.91 -9.08
CA ASN A 350 -0.73 -13.94 -8.02
C ASN A 350 -1.93 -12.99 -7.89
N LEU A 351 -2.31 -12.66 -6.66
CA LEU A 351 -3.44 -11.78 -6.40
C LEU A 351 -3.14 -10.31 -6.70
N TYR A 352 -1.88 -9.89 -6.54
CA TYR A 352 -1.46 -8.50 -6.76
C TYR A 352 -1.20 -8.18 -8.24
N ASP A 353 -0.31 -8.92 -8.90
CA ASP A 353 0.17 -8.59 -10.27
C ASP A 353 -0.40 -9.49 -11.37
N ASN A 354 -1.24 -10.47 -11.02
CA ASN A 354 -1.81 -11.47 -11.94
C ASN A 354 -0.78 -12.40 -12.61
N ARG A 355 0.49 -12.41 -12.21
CA ARG A 355 1.53 -13.31 -12.73
C ARG A 355 1.17 -14.77 -12.45
N LEU A 356 1.38 -15.63 -13.45
CA LEU A 356 1.26 -17.08 -13.29
C LEU A 356 2.59 -17.67 -12.82
N VAL A 357 2.52 -18.59 -11.86
CA VAL A 357 3.66 -19.29 -11.25
C VAL A 357 3.30 -20.77 -11.06
N THR A 358 4.22 -21.67 -11.37
CA THR A 358 4.11 -23.11 -11.10
C THR A 358 4.77 -23.49 -9.77
N LEU A 359 4.47 -24.67 -9.23
CA LEU A 359 5.18 -25.19 -8.05
C LEU A 359 6.67 -25.39 -8.31
N ASP A 360 7.05 -25.75 -9.54
CA ASP A 360 8.45 -25.92 -9.93
C ASP A 360 9.19 -24.57 -9.94
N GLU A 361 8.57 -23.51 -10.46
CA GLU A 361 9.15 -22.16 -10.37
C GLU A 361 9.27 -21.67 -8.92
N ALA A 362 8.25 -21.90 -8.09
CA ALA A 362 8.31 -21.57 -6.67
C ALA A 362 9.41 -22.38 -5.95
N SER A 363 9.58 -23.66 -6.29
CA SER A 363 10.63 -24.51 -5.73
C SER A 363 12.01 -24.13 -6.24
N ALA A 364 12.13 -23.66 -7.49
CA ALA A 364 13.39 -23.14 -8.01
C ALA A 364 13.83 -21.87 -7.27
N SER A 365 12.88 -21.06 -6.78
CA SER A 365 13.16 -19.77 -6.13
C SER A 365 13.88 -19.85 -4.78
N ILE A 366 14.00 -21.03 -4.18
CA ILE A 366 14.71 -21.21 -2.90
C ILE A 366 16.21 -21.46 -3.07
N ASN A 367 16.68 -21.69 -4.30
CA ASN A 367 18.07 -21.96 -4.64
C ASN A 367 18.76 -20.70 -5.16
#